data_AF-A0A0N4VHY1-F1
#
_entry.id   AF-A0A0N4VHY1-F1
#
_cell.length_a   1.000
_cell.length_b   1.000
_cell.length_c   1.000
_cell.angle_alpha   90.00
_cell.angle_beta   90.00
_cell.angle_gamma   90.00
#
_symmetry.space_group_name_H-M   'P 1'
#
loop_
_entity.id
_entity.type
_entity.pdbx_description
1 polymer ?
#
loop_
_entity_poly.entity_id
_entity_poly.type
_entity_poly.pdbx_seq_one_letter_code
_entity_poly.pdbx_strand_id
1 'polypeptide(L)'
;MSWKLNVVVYLLSLIGSTLSNLCDINNCYEIFPEDNIPGATVNEAMEFCAAGVGGFLASIHNAEVNSMIAKHLSENEENGSALIGIRYYPSEKKFFWLGDNSMVKYTNFDENFVTSAPTKGHCAVITAAGLWINIHCNNTRNYPALCAIPKRKRSEKPCTYLLAVGQEYRIEIQVIDAAFSENSYINLYRGWDPSEDYLVERQ
;
A
#
# COMPACT_ATOMS: atom_id res chain seq x y z
N MET A 1 -43.05 -8.97 25.69
CA MET A 1 -43.09 -7.68 24.97
C MET A 1 -41.90 -7.65 24.02
N SER A 2 -42.16 -7.62 22.72
CA SER A 2 -41.15 -7.76 21.66
C SER A 2 -40.76 -6.37 21.15
N TRP A 3 -39.51 -5.97 21.35
CA TRP A 3 -38.98 -4.73 20.78
C TRP A 3 -38.31 -5.04 19.44
N LYS A 4 -38.87 -4.54 18.34
CA LYS A 4 -38.19 -4.52 17.04
C LYS A 4 -37.24 -3.31 17.04
N LEU A 5 -35.94 -3.56 17.13
CA LEU A 5 -34.93 -2.52 16.86
C LEU A 5 -34.88 -2.30 15.34
N ASN A 6 -35.32 -1.12 14.90
CA ASN A 6 -35.08 -0.64 13.55
C ASN A 6 -33.65 -0.11 13.49
N VAL A 7 -32.73 -0.91 12.95
CA VAL A 7 -31.37 -0.47 12.65
C VAL A 7 -31.41 0.37 11.37
N VAL A 8 -31.33 1.69 11.51
CA VAL A 8 -31.12 2.57 10.36
C VAL A 8 -29.61 2.65 10.14
N VAL A 9 -29.11 1.91 9.15
CA VAL A 9 -27.73 1.99 8.68
C VAL A 9 -27.60 3.32 7.92
N TYR A 10 -27.01 4.32 8.56
CA TYR A 10 -26.53 5.49 7.83
C TYR A 10 -25.27 5.08 7.07
N LEU A 11 -25.43 4.74 5.79
CA LEU A 11 -24.33 4.81 4.84
C LEU A 11 -23.93 6.28 4.74
N LEU A 12 -22.98 6.70 5.58
CA LEU A 12 -22.20 7.88 5.27
C LEU A 12 -21.47 7.55 3.97
N SER A 13 -21.98 8.08 2.86
CA SER A 13 -21.32 8.14 1.58
C SER A 13 -20.10 9.06 1.71
N LEU A 14 -19.09 8.61 2.45
CA LEU A 14 -17.75 9.14 2.31
C LEU A 14 -17.18 8.45 1.08
N ILE A 15 -17.44 9.10 -0.05
CA ILE A 15 -16.64 9.06 -1.27
C ILE A 15 -16.05 7.66 -1.49
N GLY A 16 -16.84 6.80 -2.13
CA GLY A 16 -16.26 5.74 -2.92
C GLY A 16 -15.39 6.39 -3.98
N SER A 17 -14.16 6.75 -3.62
CA SER A 17 -13.10 6.77 -4.61
C SER A 17 -13.12 5.37 -5.19
N THR A 18 -13.33 5.31 -6.49
CA THR A 18 -13.19 4.10 -7.27
C THR A 18 -11.79 3.57 -7.03
N LEU A 19 -11.60 2.78 -5.97
CA LEU A 19 -10.41 1.99 -5.74
C LEU A 19 -10.42 0.92 -6.82
N SER A 20 -10.03 1.31 -8.04
CA SER A 20 -9.21 0.43 -8.85
C SER A 20 -8.09 0.00 -7.92
N ASN A 21 -8.23 -1.19 -7.34
CA ASN A 21 -7.20 -1.75 -6.50
C ASN A 21 -5.94 -1.80 -7.37
N LEU A 22 -4.99 -0.91 -7.09
CA LEU A 22 -3.72 -0.83 -7.81
C LEU A 22 -2.93 -2.09 -7.46
N CYS A 23 -3.25 -3.22 -8.09
CA CYS A 23 -2.74 -4.53 -7.71
C CYS A 23 -2.56 -5.41 -8.95
N ASP A 24 -1.46 -6.14 -8.99
CA ASP A 24 -1.24 -7.24 -9.95
C ASP A 24 -1.60 -8.59 -9.30
N ILE A 25 -1.15 -9.72 -9.85
CA ILE A 25 -1.44 -11.05 -9.25
C ILE A 25 -0.77 -11.26 -7.88
N ASN A 26 0.38 -10.64 -7.62
CA ASN A 26 1.23 -10.91 -6.45
C ASN A 26 1.19 -9.79 -5.40
N ASN A 27 1.05 -8.55 -5.84
CA ASN A 27 1.25 -7.34 -5.05
C ASN A 27 0.10 -6.36 -5.25
N CYS A 28 -0.10 -5.52 -4.25
CA CYS A 28 -0.80 -4.25 -4.35
C CYS A 28 0.22 -3.13 -4.24
N TYR A 29 -0.05 -1.98 -4.81
CA TYR A 29 0.85 -0.84 -4.82
C TYR A 29 0.16 0.35 -4.16
N GLU A 30 0.94 1.13 -3.43
CA GLU A 30 0.45 2.32 -2.73
C GLU A 30 1.54 3.39 -2.76
N ILE A 31 1.14 4.64 -2.97
CA ILE A 31 2.02 5.80 -3.03
C ILE A 31 1.98 6.48 -1.67
N PHE A 32 3.15 6.64 -1.06
CA PHE A 32 3.32 7.33 0.21
C PHE A 32 4.03 8.66 0.00
N PRO A 33 3.45 9.80 0.44
CA PRO A 33 4.09 11.11 0.37
C PRO A 33 5.50 11.13 0.97
N GLU A 34 6.38 11.95 0.41
CA GLU A 34 7.76 12.15 0.84
C GLU A 34 7.87 12.54 2.32
N ASP A 35 6.90 13.30 2.84
CA ASP A 35 6.85 13.76 4.24
C ASP A 35 6.71 12.60 5.24
N ASN A 36 6.22 11.43 4.77
CA ASN A 36 6.11 10.23 5.58
C ASN A 36 7.41 9.41 5.62
N ILE A 37 8.39 9.72 4.79
CA ILE A 37 9.64 8.96 4.67
C ILE A 37 10.71 9.69 5.50
N PRO A 38 11.27 9.04 6.54
CA PRO A 38 12.28 9.67 7.38
C PRO A 38 13.60 9.77 6.61
N GLY A 39 13.75 10.87 5.85
CA GLY A 39 14.97 11.25 5.17
C GLY A 39 14.80 11.55 3.68
N ALA A 40 15.90 11.48 2.96
CA ALA A 40 16.05 11.99 1.60
C ALA A 40 16.69 10.99 0.64
N THR A 41 16.70 9.70 0.96
CA THR A 41 17.41 8.68 0.19
C THR A 41 16.51 7.52 -0.23
N VAL A 42 16.90 6.84 -1.31
CA VAL A 42 16.24 5.61 -1.76
C VAL A 42 16.35 4.49 -0.72
N ASN A 43 17.41 4.47 0.08
CA ASN A 43 17.55 3.48 1.16
C ASN A 43 16.50 3.72 2.25
N GLU A 44 16.24 4.96 2.64
CA GLU A 44 15.20 5.29 3.61
C GLU A 44 13.80 4.99 3.08
N ALA A 45 13.52 5.28 1.80
CA ALA A 45 12.27 4.87 1.16
C ALA A 45 12.10 3.34 1.13
N MET A 46 13.18 2.61 0.87
CA MET A 46 13.20 1.15 0.92
C MET A 46 12.91 0.61 2.34
N GLU A 47 13.57 1.17 3.36
CA GLU A 47 13.33 0.84 4.76
C GLU A 47 11.91 1.18 5.19
N PHE A 48 11.36 2.33 4.76
CA PHE A 48 9.98 2.72 5.01
C PHE A 48 8.98 1.70 4.44
N CYS A 49 9.12 1.34 3.15
CA CYS A 49 8.23 0.34 2.56
C CYS A 49 8.36 -1.02 3.26
N ALA A 50 9.57 -1.42 3.65
CA ALA A 50 9.82 -2.69 4.31
C ALA A 50 9.27 -2.75 5.75
N ALA A 51 9.65 -1.80 6.59
CA ALA A 51 9.34 -1.80 8.02
C ALA A 51 8.01 -1.12 8.35
N GLY A 52 7.66 -0.03 7.68
CA GLY A 52 6.45 0.75 7.95
C GLY A 52 5.19 0.17 7.31
N VAL A 53 5.33 -0.32 6.07
CA VAL A 53 4.18 -0.82 5.28
C VAL A 53 4.10 -2.35 5.28
N GLY A 54 5.23 -3.03 5.46
CA GLY A 54 5.35 -4.49 5.34
C GLY A 54 5.55 -4.98 3.89
N GLY A 55 5.92 -4.09 2.98
CA GLY A 55 6.14 -4.36 1.57
C GLY A 55 7.60 -4.20 1.15
N PHE A 56 7.81 -3.68 -0.05
CA PHE A 56 9.10 -3.33 -0.62
C PHE A 56 8.96 -2.09 -1.49
N LEU A 57 10.04 -1.35 -1.71
CA LEU A 57 10.04 -0.32 -2.75
C LEU A 57 9.79 -1.00 -4.11
N ALA A 58 8.85 -0.48 -4.88
CA ALA A 58 8.21 -1.24 -5.95
C ALA A 58 9.18 -1.73 -7.04
N SER A 59 9.04 -2.99 -7.41
CA SER A 59 9.61 -3.58 -8.62
C SER A 59 8.56 -3.71 -9.72
N ILE A 60 8.95 -3.41 -10.96
CA ILE A 60 8.05 -3.39 -12.13
C ILE A 60 8.55 -4.43 -13.14
N HIS A 61 7.83 -5.55 -13.23
CA HIS A 61 8.29 -6.71 -14.00
C HIS A 61 7.66 -6.87 -15.38
N ASN A 62 6.66 -6.05 -15.72
CA ASN A 62 5.97 -6.11 -17.00
C ASN A 62 5.25 -4.79 -17.34
N ALA A 63 4.82 -4.68 -18.59
CA ALA A 63 4.15 -3.49 -19.11
C ALA A 63 2.77 -3.23 -18.48
N GLU A 64 2.03 -4.29 -18.11
CA GLU A 64 0.70 -4.15 -17.49
C GLU A 64 0.81 -3.41 -16.14
N VAL A 65 1.72 -3.86 -15.28
CA VAL A 65 2.02 -3.20 -14.00
C VAL A 65 2.49 -1.76 -14.22
N ASN A 66 3.39 -1.55 -15.19
CA ASN A 66 3.90 -0.21 -15.49
C ASN A 66 2.77 0.75 -15.91
N SER A 67 1.93 0.33 -16.86
CA SER A 67 0.80 1.13 -17.35
C SER A 67 -0.25 1.38 -16.27
N MET A 68 -0.50 0.39 -15.42
CA MET A 68 -1.42 0.52 -14.28
C MET A 68 -0.95 1.60 -13.30
N ILE A 69 0.35 1.59 -12.93
CA ILE A 69 0.96 2.60 -12.05
C ILE A 69 0.96 3.97 -12.73
N ALA A 70 1.36 4.04 -14.00
CA ALA A 70 1.40 5.29 -14.77
C ALA A 70 0.03 5.95 -14.84
N LYS A 71 -1.02 5.16 -15.12
CA LYS A 71 -2.40 5.63 -15.12
C LYS A 71 -2.79 6.20 -13.76
N HIS A 72 -2.49 5.49 -12.68
CA HIS A 72 -2.79 5.95 -11.32
C HIS A 72 -2.05 7.25 -10.97
N LEU A 73 -0.80 7.42 -11.40
CA LEU A 73 -0.06 8.68 -11.24
C LEU A 73 -0.69 9.81 -12.07
N SER A 74 -1.15 9.53 -13.30
CA SER A 74 -1.79 10.53 -14.16
C SER A 74 -3.15 11.01 -13.65
N GLU A 75 -3.85 10.16 -12.88
CA GLU A 75 -5.17 10.47 -12.30
C GLU A 75 -5.07 11.22 -10.96
N ASN A 76 -3.89 11.24 -10.32
CA ASN A 76 -3.64 11.94 -9.07
C ASN A 76 -2.73 13.15 -9.33
N GLU A 77 -3.30 14.35 -9.46
CA GLU A 77 -2.57 15.58 -9.83
C GLU A 77 -1.43 15.95 -8.87
N GLU A 78 -1.48 15.50 -7.62
CA GLU A 78 -0.43 15.73 -6.62
C GLU A 78 0.83 14.86 -6.85
N ASN A 79 0.72 13.76 -7.59
CA ASN A 79 1.78 12.74 -7.72
C ASN A 79 2.17 12.50 -9.19
N GLY A 80 2.85 13.48 -9.81
CA GLY A 80 3.33 13.34 -11.20
C GLY A 80 4.44 12.29 -11.40
N SER A 81 5.07 11.84 -10.31
CA SER A 81 6.10 10.80 -10.32
C SER A 81 6.26 10.14 -8.95
N ALA A 82 6.86 8.94 -8.89
CA ALA A 82 7.13 8.25 -7.63
C ALA A 82 8.45 7.44 -7.67
N LEU A 83 9.11 7.32 -6.52
CA LEU A 83 10.31 6.49 -6.33
C LEU A 83 9.97 5.02 -6.57
N ILE A 84 10.81 4.35 -7.36
CA ILE A 84 10.76 2.92 -7.59
C ILE A 84 12.06 2.26 -7.14
N GLY A 85 12.01 0.95 -6.90
CA GLY A 85 13.09 0.19 -6.32
C GLY A 85 14.24 -0.11 -7.27
N ILE A 86 14.49 0.66 -8.33
CA ILE A 86 15.56 0.35 -9.28
C ILE A 86 16.90 0.98 -8.89
N ARG A 87 17.98 0.23 -9.05
CA ARG A 87 19.35 0.73 -8.93
C ARG A 87 20.26 0.20 -10.04
N TYR A 88 21.03 1.08 -10.65
CA TYR A 88 22.12 0.74 -11.56
C TYR A 88 23.42 0.51 -10.78
N TYR A 89 24.11 -0.57 -11.11
CA TYR A 89 25.41 -0.95 -10.53
C TYR A 89 26.50 -0.84 -11.59
N PRO A 90 27.33 0.22 -11.59
CA PRO A 90 28.34 0.46 -12.62
C PRO A 90 29.39 -0.65 -12.75
N SER A 91 29.74 -1.30 -11.65
CA SER A 91 30.67 -2.44 -11.61
C SER A 91 30.18 -3.63 -12.43
N GLU A 92 28.87 -3.85 -12.46
CA GLU A 92 28.23 -4.97 -13.15
C GLU A 92 27.62 -4.56 -14.48
N LYS A 93 27.49 -3.25 -14.73
CA LYS A 93 26.75 -2.66 -15.87
C LYS A 93 25.33 -3.20 -15.96
N LYS A 94 24.67 -3.38 -14.81
CA LYS A 94 23.35 -4.00 -14.68
C LYS A 94 22.46 -3.22 -13.74
N PHE A 95 21.15 -3.42 -13.90
CA PHE A 95 20.13 -2.90 -13.00
C PHE A 95 19.55 -4.02 -12.15
N PHE A 96 19.29 -3.70 -10.90
CA PHE A 96 18.63 -4.59 -9.95
C PHE A 96 17.48 -3.88 -9.26
N TRP A 97 16.46 -4.65 -8.91
CA TRP A 97 15.39 -4.25 -8.01
C TRP A 97 15.86 -4.40 -6.56
N LEU A 98 15.82 -3.33 -5.79
CA LEU A 98 16.24 -3.27 -4.39
C LEU A 98 15.32 -4.09 -3.47
N GLY A 99 14.04 -4.21 -3.81
CA GLY A 99 13.05 -4.92 -3.00
C GLY A 99 13.21 -6.44 -3.00
N ASP A 100 13.46 -7.03 -4.17
CA ASP A 100 13.53 -8.48 -4.37
C ASP A 100 14.92 -8.98 -4.82
N ASN A 101 15.90 -8.05 -4.94
CA ASN A 101 17.26 -8.29 -5.40
C ASN A 101 17.36 -8.97 -6.78
N SER A 102 16.31 -8.90 -7.60
CA SER A 102 16.30 -9.50 -8.93
C SER A 102 16.88 -8.57 -9.98
N MET A 103 17.52 -9.15 -11.01
CA MET A 103 17.99 -8.40 -12.17
C MET A 103 16.79 -7.89 -12.98
N VAL A 104 16.84 -6.63 -13.40
CA VAL A 104 15.78 -6.00 -14.20
C VAL A 104 15.71 -6.64 -15.58
N LYS A 105 14.52 -7.13 -15.96
CA LYS A 105 14.24 -7.78 -17.25
C LYS A 105 13.29 -6.97 -18.14
N TYR A 106 12.38 -6.23 -17.53
CA TYR A 106 11.50 -5.28 -18.19
C TYR A 106 12.00 -3.86 -17.92
N THR A 107 11.99 -3.00 -18.93
CA THR A 107 12.42 -1.61 -18.79
C THR A 107 11.48 -0.68 -19.53
N ASN A 108 11.24 0.50 -18.95
CA ASN A 108 10.54 1.58 -19.64
C ASN A 108 11.26 2.91 -19.41
N PHE A 109 12.56 2.93 -19.73
CA PHE A 109 13.41 4.10 -19.53
C PHE A 109 12.99 5.26 -20.43
N ASP A 110 13.06 6.47 -19.89
CA ASP A 110 13.05 7.70 -20.68
C ASP A 110 14.22 7.72 -21.67
N GLU A 111 14.04 8.39 -22.81
CA GLU A 111 15.10 8.53 -23.82
C GLU A 111 16.37 9.20 -23.28
N ASN A 112 16.24 10.00 -22.22
CA ASN A 112 17.34 10.67 -21.54
C ASN A 112 17.88 9.88 -20.33
N PHE A 113 17.53 8.61 -20.18
CA PHE A 113 18.08 7.76 -19.13
C PHE A 113 19.53 7.40 -19.44
N VAL A 114 20.49 7.99 -18.71
CA VAL A 114 21.93 7.81 -18.98
C VAL A 114 22.59 7.01 -17.86
N THR A 115 23.09 5.82 -18.16
CA THR A 115 23.82 4.95 -17.22
C THR A 115 25.31 5.27 -17.13
N SER A 116 25.87 5.89 -18.15
CA SER A 116 27.29 6.23 -18.28
C SER A 116 27.66 7.58 -17.65
N ALA A 117 26.68 8.36 -17.19
CA ALA A 117 26.87 9.69 -16.60
C ALA A 117 26.57 9.64 -15.09
N PRO A 118 27.60 9.55 -14.22
CA PRO A 118 27.40 9.50 -12.76
C PRO A 118 26.61 10.71 -12.21
N THR A 119 26.69 11.84 -12.91
CA THR A 119 26.00 13.09 -12.59
C THR A 119 24.48 13.03 -12.74
N LYS A 120 23.93 12.01 -13.40
CA LYS A 120 22.47 11.80 -13.50
C LYS A 120 21.92 10.95 -12.37
N GLY A 121 22.77 10.22 -11.65
CA GLY A 121 22.39 9.29 -10.59
C GLY A 121 22.08 7.88 -11.09
N HIS A 122 21.95 6.96 -10.14
CA HIS A 122 21.84 5.51 -10.39
C HIS A 122 20.52 4.91 -9.88
N CYS A 123 19.60 5.73 -9.40
CA CYS A 123 18.27 5.32 -8.99
C CYS A 123 17.24 5.93 -9.95
N ALA A 124 15.95 5.56 -9.85
CA ALA A 124 14.93 6.14 -10.72
C ALA A 124 13.59 6.39 -10.04
N VAL A 125 12.82 7.26 -10.69
CA VAL A 125 11.39 7.44 -10.47
C VAL A 125 10.63 6.98 -11.70
N ILE A 126 9.37 6.57 -11.54
CA ILE A 126 8.39 6.42 -12.62
C ILE A 126 7.56 7.69 -12.72
N THR A 127 7.28 8.15 -13.95
CA THR A 127 6.43 9.32 -14.21
C THR A 127 4.98 8.93 -14.54
N ALA A 128 4.07 9.90 -14.58
CA ALA A 128 2.70 9.71 -15.09
C ALA A 128 2.63 9.22 -16.55
N ALA A 129 3.68 9.44 -17.35
CA ALA A 129 3.82 8.84 -18.69
C ALA A 129 4.28 7.37 -18.66
N GLY A 130 4.59 6.85 -17.47
CA GLY A 130 5.14 5.52 -17.25
C GLY A 130 6.63 5.38 -17.51
N LEU A 131 7.32 6.46 -17.92
CA LEU A 131 8.74 6.47 -18.21
C LEU A 131 9.57 6.55 -16.93
N TRP A 132 10.73 5.90 -16.92
CA TRP A 132 11.65 5.89 -15.80
C TRP A 132 12.78 6.88 -16.02
N ILE A 133 13.04 7.77 -15.05
CA ILE A 133 14.04 8.85 -15.17
C ILE A 133 15.08 8.70 -14.05
N ASN A 134 16.37 8.89 -14.38
CA ASN A 134 17.43 8.84 -13.37
C ASN A 134 17.25 9.92 -12.30
N ILE A 135 17.55 9.54 -11.07
CA ILE A 135 17.70 10.43 -9.93
C ILE A 135 18.92 10.03 -9.10
N HIS A 136 19.42 10.98 -8.30
CA HIS A 136 20.43 10.68 -7.29
C HIS A 136 19.80 9.90 -6.14
N CYS A 137 20.41 8.76 -5.81
CA CYS A 137 19.91 7.88 -4.75
C CYS A 137 19.88 8.55 -3.35
N ASN A 138 20.62 9.65 -3.16
CA ASN A 138 20.74 10.36 -1.90
C ASN A 138 19.99 11.70 -1.86
N ASN A 139 19.21 12.02 -2.91
CA ASN A 139 18.40 13.23 -2.94
C ASN A 139 17.03 12.92 -3.56
N THR A 140 16.10 12.54 -2.69
CA THR A 140 14.77 12.03 -3.07
C THR A 140 13.61 12.80 -2.42
N ARG A 141 13.88 13.92 -1.73
CA ARG A 141 12.89 14.69 -0.95
C ARG A 141 11.68 15.21 -1.72
N ASN A 142 11.66 15.12 -3.04
CA ASN A 142 10.58 15.65 -3.87
C ASN A 142 9.76 14.53 -4.52
N TYR A 143 9.95 13.28 -4.08
CA TYR A 143 9.33 12.14 -4.71
C TYR A 143 8.65 11.27 -3.66
N PRO A 144 7.33 11.02 -3.79
CA PRO A 144 6.66 10.04 -2.96
C PRO A 144 7.20 8.64 -3.27
N ALA A 145 7.13 7.71 -2.31
CA ALA A 145 7.53 6.33 -2.51
C ALA A 145 6.39 5.46 -3.01
N LEU A 146 6.63 4.70 -4.07
CA LEU A 146 5.74 3.63 -4.50
C LEU A 146 6.13 2.33 -3.80
N CYS A 147 5.34 1.88 -2.83
CA CYS A 147 5.55 0.61 -2.15
C CYS A 147 4.73 -0.50 -2.82
N ALA A 148 5.35 -1.66 -3.06
CA ALA A 148 4.69 -2.91 -3.43
C ALA A 148 4.46 -3.76 -2.16
N ILE A 149 3.19 -4.07 -1.90
CA ILE A 149 2.69 -4.78 -0.72
C ILE A 149 2.24 -6.16 -1.17
N PRO A 150 2.88 -7.25 -0.72
CA PRO A 150 2.47 -8.61 -1.08
C PRO A 150 1.03 -8.87 -0.66
N LYS A 151 0.20 -9.43 -1.56
CA LYS A 151 -1.22 -9.73 -1.26
C LYS A 151 -1.38 -10.63 -0.02
N ARG A 152 -0.45 -11.55 0.21
CA ARG A 152 -0.43 -12.44 1.38
C ARG A 152 -0.29 -11.70 2.71
N LYS A 153 0.21 -10.46 2.72
CA LYS A 153 0.34 -9.62 3.91
C LYS A 153 -0.84 -8.66 4.11
N ARG A 154 -1.65 -8.43 3.07
CA ARG A 154 -2.87 -7.61 3.16
C ARG A 154 -4.00 -8.33 3.89
N SER A 155 -3.97 -9.68 3.94
CA SER A 155 -4.94 -10.50 4.67
C SER A 155 -4.78 -10.51 6.19
N GLU A 156 -3.77 -9.84 6.75
CA GLU A 156 -3.47 -9.88 8.19
C GLU A 156 -3.73 -8.57 8.93
N LYS A 157 -4.17 -7.49 8.24
CA LYS A 157 -4.61 -6.26 8.92
C LYS A 157 -6.09 -6.39 9.26
N PRO A 158 -6.49 -6.61 10.53
CA PRO A 158 -7.90 -6.57 10.89
C PRO A 158 -8.46 -5.19 10.56
N CYS A 159 -9.51 -5.15 9.74
CA CYS A 159 -10.27 -3.92 9.55
C CYS A 159 -10.94 -3.57 10.88
N THR A 160 -10.42 -2.58 11.60
CA THR A 160 -11.11 -2.01 12.76
C THR A 160 -12.29 -1.17 12.27
N TYR A 161 -13.49 -1.75 12.23
CA TYR A 161 -14.70 -0.98 12.03
C TYR A 161 -15.16 -0.40 13.36
N LEU A 162 -15.11 0.93 13.51
CA LEU A 162 -15.78 1.63 14.60
C LEU A 162 -17.27 1.73 14.28
N LEU A 163 -18.07 0.81 14.84
CA LEU A 163 -19.51 0.98 14.89
C LEU A 163 -19.84 1.95 16.03
N ALA A 164 -20.16 3.19 15.70
CA ALA A 164 -20.78 4.10 16.66
C ALA A 164 -22.23 3.65 16.90
N VAL A 165 -22.45 2.89 17.97
CA VAL A 165 -23.79 2.61 18.49
C VAL A 165 -24.12 3.71 19.50
N GLY A 166 -25.35 4.24 19.45
CA GLY A 166 -25.79 5.43 20.18
C GLY A 166 -25.26 5.60 21.61
N GLN A 167 -24.89 6.86 21.88
CA GLN A 167 -24.33 7.55 23.05
C GLN A 167 -24.02 6.90 24.42
N GLU A 168 -24.28 5.64 24.75
CA GLU A 168 -23.98 5.14 26.12
C GLU A 168 -23.23 3.81 26.23
N TYR A 169 -22.91 3.11 25.15
CA TYR A 169 -22.15 1.86 25.25
C TYR A 169 -21.05 1.74 24.18
N ARG A 170 -19.80 1.63 24.65
CA ARG A 170 -18.65 1.31 23.81
C ARG A 170 -18.53 -0.21 23.77
N ILE A 171 -18.90 -0.83 22.66
CA ILE A 171 -18.69 -2.27 22.43
C ILE A 171 -17.45 -2.39 21.54
N GLU A 172 -16.36 -2.91 22.09
CA GLU A 172 -15.21 -3.32 21.29
C GLU A 172 -15.44 -4.74 20.78
N ILE A 173 -15.59 -4.86 19.45
CA ILE A 173 -15.67 -6.16 18.79
C ILE A 173 -14.30 -6.46 18.21
N GLN A 174 -13.61 -7.46 18.76
CA GLN A 174 -12.46 -8.08 18.11
C GLN A 174 -12.97 -9.13 17.14
N VAL A 175 -12.85 -8.86 15.83
CA VAL A 175 -13.09 -9.87 14.80
C VAL A 175 -11.80 -10.62 14.58
N ILE A 176 -11.73 -11.85 15.07
CA ILE A 176 -10.63 -12.79 14.82
C ILE A 176 -11.04 -13.61 13.59
N ASP A 177 -10.29 -13.46 12.50
CA ASP A 177 -10.42 -14.17 11.23
C ASP A 177 -11.79 -14.10 10.52
N ALA A 178 -11.97 -13.08 9.68
CA ALA A 178 -12.99 -13.09 8.64
C ALA A 178 -12.37 -13.45 7.29
N ALA A 179 -12.29 -14.76 6.99
CA ALA A 179 -12.16 -15.19 5.60
C ALA A 179 -13.47 -14.84 4.87
N PHE A 180 -13.43 -13.79 4.05
CA PHE A 180 -14.56 -13.42 3.21
C PHE A 180 -14.71 -14.46 2.09
N SER A 181 -15.64 -15.39 2.27
CA SER A 181 -16.32 -16.06 1.17
C SER A 181 -17.71 -15.46 1.05
N GLU A 182 -18.31 -15.45 -0.15
CA GLU A 182 -19.55 -14.73 -0.47
C GLU A 182 -20.80 -15.12 0.38
N ASN A 183 -20.68 -16.04 1.34
CA ASN A 183 -21.74 -16.48 2.25
C ASN A 183 -21.34 -16.52 3.75
N SER A 184 -20.39 -15.70 4.20
CA SER A 184 -19.98 -15.70 5.62
C SER A 184 -20.99 -14.95 6.51
N TYR A 185 -21.63 -15.65 7.46
CA TYR A 185 -22.46 -15.04 8.52
C TYR A 185 -21.57 -14.64 9.72
N ILE A 186 -21.78 -13.43 10.25
CA ILE A 186 -21.09 -12.94 11.45
C ILE A 186 -21.78 -13.53 12.69
N ASN A 187 -21.08 -14.40 13.42
CA ASN A 187 -21.52 -14.83 14.75
C ASN A 187 -21.14 -13.76 15.78
N LEU A 188 -22.13 -12.96 16.19
CA LEU A 188 -21.96 -11.99 17.28
C LEU A 188 -21.99 -12.72 18.62
N TYR A 189 -20.87 -12.75 19.33
CA TYR A 189 -20.86 -13.07 20.75
C TYR A 189 -21.18 -11.79 21.54
N ARG A 190 -22.08 -11.86 22.51
CA ARG A 190 -22.36 -10.72 23.41
C ARG A 190 -21.10 -10.41 24.22
N GLY A 191 -20.77 -9.12 24.28
CA GLY A 191 -19.61 -8.58 24.97
C GLY A 191 -19.66 -8.74 26.48
N TRP A 192 -18.48 -8.60 27.07
CA TRP A 192 -18.16 -8.65 28.49
C TRP A 192 -18.88 -7.54 29.29
N ASP A 193 -19.57 -7.92 30.36
CA ASP A 193 -20.19 -7.01 31.33
C ASP A 193 -19.18 -6.75 32.47
N PRO A 194 -18.77 -5.50 32.74
CA PRO A 194 -17.81 -5.19 33.80
C PRO A 194 -18.35 -5.40 35.22
N SER A 195 -19.65 -5.72 35.38
CA SER A 195 -20.28 -5.91 36.69
C SER A 195 -20.33 -7.37 37.16
N GLU A 196 -20.00 -8.35 36.31
CA GLU A 196 -19.99 -9.76 36.69
C GLU A 196 -18.66 -10.45 36.31
N ASP A 197 -17.93 -10.89 37.32
CA ASP A 197 -16.55 -11.39 37.23
C ASP A 197 -16.47 -12.88 36.79
N TYR A 198 -17.36 -13.34 35.89
CA TYR A 198 -17.31 -14.70 35.33
C TYR A 198 -17.80 -14.79 33.87
N LEU A 199 -17.12 -15.64 33.08
CA LEU A 199 -17.55 -16.04 31.74
C LEU A 199 -18.73 -17.03 31.84
N VAL A 200 -19.89 -16.67 31.30
CA VAL A 200 -21.04 -17.58 31.19
C VAL A 200 -20.97 -18.33 29.85
N GLU A 201 -20.62 -19.62 29.89
CA GLU A 201 -20.80 -20.54 28.76
C GLU A 201 -22.29 -20.87 28.55
N ARG A 202 -22.66 -21.03 27.27
CA ARG A 202 -24.06 -21.16 26.80
C ARG A 202 -24.80 -22.37 27.36
N GLN A 203 -26.12 -22.25 27.37
CA GLN A 203 -27.00 -23.22 26.72
C GLN A 203 -27.68 -22.57 25.52
#